data_AF-A0AAV4GBN6-F1
#
_entry.id   AF-A0AAV4GBN6-F1
#
_cell.length_a   1.000
_cell.length_b   1.000
_cell.length_c   1.000
_cell.angle_alpha   90.00
_cell.angle_beta   90.00
_cell.angle_gamma   90.00
#
_symmetry.space_group_name_H-M   'P 1'
#
loop_
_entity.id
_entity.type
_entity.pdbx_description
1 polymer ?
#
loop_
_entity_poly.entity_id
_entity_poly.type
_entity_poly.pdbx_seq_one_letter_code
_entity_poly.pdbx_strand_id
1 'polypeptide(L)'
;MNAVTSFVDASVVYGNNEEMIQKLRDKNGHGIYFELENGRPKDNGLDDCLRRPGKNDVCYLAGDERVNEHPGLTAIHTLFMRKHNLWAHRIRQMVSSGVSGKDKLLESVGKISFWGLWER
;
A
#
# COMPACT_ATOMS: atom_id res chain seq x y z
N MET A 1 8.20 7.16 -21.29
CA MET A 1 8.92 6.45 -20.21
C MET A 1 7.88 5.71 -19.39
N ASN A 2 8.08 4.45 -18.99
CA ASN A 2 7.08 3.71 -18.21
C ASN A 2 7.37 3.86 -16.71
N ALA A 3 6.40 4.38 -15.95
CA ALA A 3 6.51 4.61 -14.52
C ALA A 3 6.14 3.38 -13.67
N VAL A 4 5.66 2.29 -14.29
CA VAL A 4 5.26 1.04 -13.61
C VAL A 4 5.79 -0.19 -14.35
N THR A 5 5.70 -1.38 -13.74
CA THR A 5 6.17 -2.61 -14.39
C THR A 5 5.24 -2.97 -15.55
N SER A 6 5.71 -3.78 -16.51
CA SER A 6 4.87 -4.31 -17.59
C SER A 6 4.00 -5.50 -17.16
N PHE A 7 4.15 -5.96 -15.92
CA PHE A 7 3.48 -7.14 -15.39
C PHE A 7 2.22 -6.74 -14.62
N VAL A 8 1.30 -7.70 -14.44
CA VAL A 8 0.13 -7.54 -13.56
C VAL A 8 0.54 -8.01 -12.15
N ASP A 9 1.35 -7.21 -11.48
CA ASP A 9 1.96 -7.50 -10.17
C ASP A 9 1.47 -6.56 -9.05
N ALA A 10 0.48 -5.71 -9.36
CA ALA A 10 -0.03 -4.67 -8.49
C ALA A 10 1.03 -3.63 -8.05
N SER A 11 2.09 -3.41 -8.85
CA SER A 11 3.08 -2.34 -8.61
C SER A 11 2.43 -0.95 -8.52
N VAL A 12 1.26 -0.75 -9.14
CA VAL A 12 0.47 0.49 -9.00
C VAL A 12 0.01 0.74 -7.56
N VAL A 13 -0.17 -0.31 -6.77
CA VAL A 13 -0.53 -0.22 -5.34
C VAL A 13 0.72 -0.24 -4.48
N TYR A 14 1.67 -1.10 -4.85
CA TYR A 14 2.78 -1.48 -3.98
C TYR A 14 4.09 -0.71 -4.23
N GLY A 15 4.19 0.01 -5.33
CA GLY A 15 5.41 0.63 -5.78
C GLY A 15 6.24 -0.33 -6.64
N ASN A 16 7.11 0.24 -7.45
CA ASN A 16 7.98 -0.46 -8.38
C ASN A 16 9.46 -0.43 -7.97
N ASN A 17 9.78 0.23 -6.86
CA ASN A 17 11.14 0.39 -6.36
C ASN A 17 11.15 0.28 -4.82
N GLU A 18 12.30 -0.14 -4.29
CA GLU A 18 12.47 -0.44 -2.87
C GLU A 18 12.19 0.77 -1.98
N GLU A 19 12.58 1.97 -2.40
CA GLU A 19 12.35 3.21 -1.65
C GLU A 19 10.85 3.49 -1.48
N MET A 20 10.08 3.35 -2.56
CA MET A 20 8.62 3.52 -2.55
C MET A 20 7.95 2.44 -1.70
N ILE A 21 8.35 1.18 -1.86
CA ILE A 21 7.84 0.06 -1.05
C ILE A 21 8.06 0.33 0.44
N GLN A 22 9.22 0.84 0.83
CA GLN A 22 9.52 1.16 2.23
C GLN A 22 8.73 2.36 2.75
N LYS A 23 8.53 3.40 1.92
CA LYS A 23 7.67 4.55 2.27
C LYS A 23 6.21 4.14 2.46
N LEU A 24 5.76 3.17 1.67
CA LEU A 24 4.42 2.61 1.67
C LEU A 24 4.29 1.40 2.62
N ARG A 25 5.14 1.24 3.63
CA ARG A 25 4.97 0.18 4.63
C ARG A 25 4.91 0.75 6.03
N ASP A 26 4.08 0.14 6.86
CA ASP A 26 4.12 0.39 8.29
C ASP A 26 5.40 -0.19 8.91
N LYS A 27 6.09 0.67 9.66
CA LYS A 27 7.36 0.36 10.32
C LYS A 27 7.19 -0.58 11.51
N ASN A 28 5.95 -0.81 11.99
CA ASN A 28 5.68 -1.72 13.09
C ASN A 28 5.72 -3.20 12.67
N GLY A 29 6.06 -3.52 11.41
CA GLY A 29 6.21 -4.91 10.95
C GLY A 29 4.88 -5.66 10.85
N HIS A 30 3.76 -4.94 10.79
CA HIS A 30 2.42 -5.52 10.76
C HIS A 30 1.97 -5.98 9.37
N GLY A 31 2.82 -5.79 8.34
CA GLY A 31 2.48 -6.09 6.96
C GLY A 31 1.32 -5.25 6.42
N ILE A 32 1.08 -4.07 7.00
CA ILE A 32 0.11 -3.09 6.48
C ILE A 32 0.86 -2.02 5.68
N TYR A 33 0.24 -1.52 4.62
CA TYR A 33 0.88 -0.56 3.71
C TYR A 33 0.90 0.87 4.31
N PHE A 34 -0.10 1.23 5.09
CA PHE A 34 -0.04 2.35 6.03
C PHE A 34 -1.31 2.40 6.85
N GLU A 35 -1.26 3.12 7.96
CA GLU A 35 -2.45 3.53 8.69
C GLU A 35 -3.20 4.57 7.85
N LEU A 36 -4.44 4.25 7.52
CA LEU A 36 -5.30 5.15 6.76
C LEU A 36 -5.71 6.33 7.65
N GLU A 37 -5.44 7.55 7.22
CA GLU A 37 -5.90 8.74 7.94
C GLU A 37 -7.39 8.99 7.62
N ASN A 38 -8.25 8.82 8.63
CA ASN A 38 -9.72 8.86 8.46
C ASN A 38 -10.23 7.94 7.33
N GLY A 39 -9.57 6.79 7.14
CA GLY A 39 -9.90 5.82 6.10
C GLY A 39 -9.37 6.16 4.70
N ARG A 40 -8.57 7.21 4.52
CA ARG A 40 -7.96 7.60 3.24
C ARG A 40 -6.45 7.37 3.25
N PRO A 41 -5.81 7.23 2.07
CA PRO A 41 -4.36 7.27 1.97
C PRO A 41 -3.79 8.51 2.66
N LYS A 42 -2.60 8.38 3.22
CA LYS A 42 -1.93 9.47 3.94
C LYS A 42 -1.46 10.54 2.95
N ASP A 43 -1.40 11.79 3.41
CA ASP A 43 -0.70 12.85 2.71
C ASP A 43 0.79 12.48 2.55
N ASN A 44 1.33 12.62 1.35
CA ASN A 44 2.75 12.44 1.07
C ASN A 44 3.58 13.64 1.54
N GLY A 45 2.95 14.79 1.83
CA GLY A 45 3.63 16.03 2.20
C GLY A 45 4.47 16.65 1.07
N LEU A 46 4.34 16.15 -0.16
CA LEU A 46 4.99 16.63 -1.37
C LEU A 46 4.01 17.45 -2.20
N ASP A 47 4.48 18.45 -2.94
CA ASP A 47 3.64 19.29 -3.81
C ASP A 47 3.52 18.74 -5.24
N ASP A 48 3.23 17.43 -5.32
CA ASP A 48 3.05 16.69 -6.58
C ASP A 48 1.59 16.58 -7.02
N CYS A 49 0.68 17.25 -6.30
CA CYS A 49 -0.72 17.42 -6.67
C CYS A 49 -1.14 18.88 -6.60
N LEU A 50 -2.34 19.19 -7.14
CA LEU A 50 -2.89 20.54 -7.10
C LEU A 50 -3.40 20.88 -5.69
N ARG A 51 -2.57 21.53 -4.88
CA ARG A 51 -3.00 22.13 -3.60
C ARG A 51 -3.50 23.56 -3.81
N ARG A 52 -4.74 23.84 -3.38
CA ARG A 52 -5.26 25.22 -3.40
C ARG A 52 -4.80 25.98 -2.16
N PRO A 53 -4.30 27.22 -2.30
CA PRO A 53 -3.93 28.05 -1.15
C PRO A 53 -5.10 28.22 -0.17
N GLY A 54 -4.85 28.00 1.12
CA GLY A 54 -5.86 28.11 2.17
C GLY A 54 -6.89 26.98 2.21
N LYS A 55 -6.67 25.89 1.46
CA LYS A 55 -7.46 24.64 1.57
C LYS A 55 -6.58 23.52 2.15
N ASN A 56 -7.20 22.63 2.92
CA ASN A 56 -6.57 21.40 3.41
C ASN A 56 -6.65 20.32 2.33
N ASP A 57 -6.14 20.62 1.13
CA ASP A 57 -6.03 19.64 0.05
C ASP A 57 -4.87 18.68 0.39
N VAL A 58 -5.12 17.38 0.22
CA VAL A 58 -4.20 16.29 0.57
C VAL A 58 -3.64 15.69 -0.72
N CYS A 59 -2.32 15.53 -0.83
CA CYS A 59 -1.70 14.79 -1.92
C CYS A 59 -1.42 13.37 -1.47
N TYR A 60 -2.11 12.41 -2.07
CA TYR A 60 -2.05 11.03 -1.62
C TYR A 60 -0.75 10.35 -2.04
N LEU A 61 -0.22 9.49 -1.17
CA LEU A 61 0.88 8.57 -1.50
C LEU A 61 0.34 7.19 -1.91
N ALA A 62 0.80 6.67 -3.04
CA ALA A 62 0.56 5.30 -3.49
C ALA A 62 1.75 4.78 -4.32
N GLY A 63 1.66 3.52 -4.78
CA GLY A 63 2.70 2.89 -5.62
C GLY A 63 2.87 3.51 -7.01
N ASP A 64 1.86 4.25 -7.47
CA ASP A 64 1.84 4.97 -8.74
C ASP A 64 1.74 6.48 -8.47
N GLU A 65 2.61 7.28 -9.10
CA GLU A 65 2.66 8.74 -8.96
C GLU A 65 1.36 9.43 -9.43
N ARG A 66 0.60 8.79 -10.30
CA ARG A 66 -0.62 9.33 -10.89
C ARG A 66 -1.83 9.23 -9.97
N VAL A 67 -1.68 8.73 -8.75
CA VAL A 67 -2.76 8.58 -7.76
C VAL A 67 -3.57 9.88 -7.55
N ASN A 68 -2.98 11.04 -7.82
CA ASN A 68 -3.60 12.36 -7.66
C ASN A 68 -4.13 12.98 -8.97
N GLU A 69 -4.08 12.31 -10.13
CA GLU A 69 -4.55 12.87 -11.41
C GLU A 69 -6.05 13.14 -11.43
N HIS A 70 -6.85 12.21 -10.91
CA HIS A 70 -8.29 12.36 -10.81
C HIS A 70 -8.85 11.52 -9.64
N PRO A 71 -9.97 11.94 -9.03
CA PRO A 71 -10.51 11.30 -7.82
C PRO A 71 -10.92 9.84 -8.03
N GLY A 72 -11.27 9.45 -9.26
CA GLY A 72 -11.58 8.06 -9.60
C GLY A 72 -10.38 7.12 -9.44
N LEU A 73 -9.19 7.56 -9.87
CA LEU A 73 -7.96 6.78 -9.70
C LEU A 73 -7.60 6.67 -8.22
N THR A 74 -7.65 7.79 -7.49
CA THR A 74 -7.46 7.81 -6.04
C THR A 74 -8.39 6.84 -5.31
N ALA A 75 -9.65 6.76 -5.72
CA ALA A 75 -10.63 5.84 -5.13
C ALA A 75 -10.24 4.37 -5.34
N ILE A 76 -9.72 4.03 -6.52
CA ILE A 76 -9.24 2.67 -6.83
C ILE A 76 -8.02 2.31 -5.97
N HIS A 77 -7.02 3.20 -5.88
CA HIS A 77 -5.87 2.99 -4.98
C HIS A 77 -6.34 2.79 -3.53
N THR A 78 -7.24 3.66 -3.06
CA THR A 78 -7.80 3.57 -1.70
C THR A 78 -8.49 2.22 -1.45
N LEU A 79 -9.26 1.71 -2.42
CA LEU A 79 -9.95 0.43 -2.32
C LEU A 79 -8.95 -0.72 -2.15
N PHE A 80 -7.93 -0.78 -3.00
CA PHE A 80 -6.92 -1.85 -2.94
C PHE A 80 -6.14 -1.82 -1.63
N MET A 81 -5.79 -0.64 -1.13
CA MET A 81 -5.05 -0.49 0.12
C MET A 81 -5.88 -0.89 1.34
N ARG A 82 -7.17 -0.50 1.37
CA ARG A 82 -8.11 -0.98 2.39
C ARG A 82 -8.23 -2.50 2.35
N LYS A 83 -8.30 -3.10 1.15
CA LYS A 83 -8.41 -4.54 0.97
C LYS A 83 -7.15 -5.28 1.45
N HIS A 84 -5.97 -4.74 1.16
CA HIS A 84 -4.69 -5.25 1.65
C HIS A 84 -4.66 -5.24 3.17
N ASN A 85 -4.91 -4.07 3.80
CA ASN A 85 -4.90 -3.93 5.26
C ASN A 85 -5.93 -4.84 5.95
N LEU A 86 -7.10 -5.03 5.35
CA LEU A 86 -8.11 -5.97 5.84
C LEU A 86 -7.58 -7.40 5.91
N TRP A 87 -6.92 -7.86 4.84
CA TRP A 87 -6.37 -9.21 4.79
C TRP A 87 -5.16 -9.37 5.70
N ALA A 88 -4.25 -8.39 5.74
CA ALA A 88 -3.12 -8.38 6.67
C ALA A 88 -3.58 -8.52 8.13
N HIS A 89 -4.62 -7.76 8.52
CA HIS A 89 -5.18 -7.85 9.87
C HIS A 89 -5.81 -9.22 10.16
N ARG A 90 -6.65 -9.74 9.24
CA ARG A 90 -7.28 -11.07 9.40
C ARG A 90 -6.23 -12.17 9.52
N ILE A 91 -5.18 -12.11 8.72
CA ILE A 91 -4.15 -13.14 8.71
C ILE A 91 -3.31 -13.07 9.96
N ARG A 92 -3.00 -11.86 10.45
CA ARG A 92 -2.40 -11.71 11.77
C ARG A 92 -3.27 -12.31 12.88
N GLN A 93 -4.57 -12.06 12.89
CA GLN A 93 -5.47 -12.66 13.90
C GLN A 93 -5.41 -14.18 13.84
N MET A 94 -5.53 -14.78 12.64
CA MET A 94 -5.40 -16.24 12.47
C MET A 94 -4.04 -16.77 12.94
N VAL A 95 -2.96 -16.01 12.69
CA VAL A 95 -1.61 -16.31 13.17
C VAL A 95 -1.50 -16.22 14.70
N SER A 96 -2.16 -15.26 15.34
CA SER A 96 -2.20 -15.17 16.81
C SER A 96 -3.06 -16.26 17.44
N SER A 97 -4.13 -16.71 16.78
CA SER A 97 -5.10 -17.69 17.30
C SER A 97 -4.69 -19.17 17.21
N GLY A 98 -3.42 -19.49 16.90
CA GLY A 98 -2.99 -20.91 16.92
C GLY A 98 -3.37 -21.76 15.69
N VAL A 99 -4.02 -21.22 14.66
CA VAL A 99 -4.47 -21.98 13.47
C VAL A 99 -3.33 -22.73 12.77
N SER A 100 -3.52 -24.01 12.42
CA SER A 100 -2.54 -24.80 11.67
C SER A 100 -2.46 -24.33 10.20
N GLY A 101 -1.26 -24.22 9.61
CA GLY A 101 -1.05 -23.78 8.22
C GLY A 101 -0.72 -22.29 8.02
N LYS A 102 -0.39 -21.57 9.11
CA LYS A 102 0.00 -20.14 9.10
C LYS A 102 1.15 -19.82 8.17
N ASP A 103 2.12 -20.72 8.02
CA ASP A 103 3.31 -20.48 7.21
C ASP A 103 2.93 -20.27 5.74
N LYS A 104 1.99 -21.06 5.21
CA LYS A 104 1.45 -20.90 3.85
C LYS A 104 0.62 -19.63 3.69
N LEU A 105 -0.07 -19.17 4.73
CA LEU A 105 -0.85 -17.94 4.73
C LEU A 105 0.05 -16.70 4.78
N LEU A 106 1.09 -16.72 5.63
CA LEU A 106 2.12 -15.70 5.68
C LEU A 106 2.89 -15.62 4.37
N GLU A 107 3.21 -16.78 3.76
CA GLU A 107 3.83 -16.86 2.43
C GLU A 107 2.89 -16.35 1.33
N SER A 108 1.58 -16.62 1.40
CA SER A 108 0.60 -16.13 0.42
C SER A 108 0.35 -14.62 0.54
N VAL A 109 0.34 -14.07 1.76
CA VAL A 109 0.32 -12.62 1.97
C VAL A 109 1.63 -12.03 1.53
N GLY A 110 2.76 -12.66 1.83
CA GLY A 110 4.06 -12.35 1.23
C GLY A 110 3.90 -12.24 -0.28
N LYS A 111 3.41 -13.26 -0.98
CA LYS A 111 3.20 -13.19 -2.43
C LYS A 111 2.23 -12.10 -2.90
N ILE A 112 1.25 -11.71 -2.08
CA ILE A 112 0.33 -10.58 -2.34
C ILE A 112 0.99 -9.22 -2.02
N SER A 113 2.02 -9.18 -1.17
CA SER A 113 2.63 -7.97 -0.58
C SER A 113 4.08 -7.74 -1.00
N PHE A 114 4.69 -8.65 -1.77
CA PHE A 114 6.11 -8.89 -1.60
C PHE A 114 6.78 -9.58 -2.78
N TRP A 115 7.73 -8.84 -3.34
CA TRP A 115 8.93 -9.37 -3.99
C TRP A 115 10.21 -8.84 -3.31
N GLY A 116 10.15 -8.20 -2.14
CA GLY A 116 11.26 -7.35 -1.65
C GLY A 116 12.12 -7.80 -0.45
N LEU A 117 11.66 -8.60 0.51
CA LEU A 117 12.26 -8.56 1.88
C LEU A 117 12.23 -9.89 2.70
N TRP A 118 12.34 -11.06 2.06
CA TRP A 118 12.32 -12.37 2.74
C TRP A 118 13.32 -13.32 2.07
N GLU A 119 14.41 -12.73 1.56
CA GLU A 119 15.68 -13.40 1.25
C GLU A 119 16.84 -12.43 1.51
N ARG A 120 16.93 -11.88 2.74
CA ARG A 120 18.20 -11.46 3.36
C ARG A 120 18.05 -11.34 4.87
#